data_AF-A0A316DGC7-F1
#
_entry.id   AF-A0A316DGC7-F1
#
_cell.length_a   1.000
_cell.length_b   1.000
_cell.length_c   1.000
_cell.angle_alpha   90.00
_cell.angle_beta   90.00
_cell.angle_gamma   90.00
#
_symmetry.space_group_name_H-M   'P 1'
#
loop_
_entity.id
_entity.type
_entity.pdbx_description
1 polymer ?
#
loop_
_entity_poly.entity_id
_entity_poly.type
_entity_poly.pdbx_seq_one_letter_code
_entity_poly.pdbx_strand_id
1 'polypeptide(L)'
;MKLNLKYAILFLISFNSTTYAQDALSNKEIINLQASKISQDIILAKINSTKCQFDLTAQGLIELRAGKVSDRVVKSMFIASPPTEIITNEEVIKLSNSDVSTTILKEKINKTAHKFDVDPNDLIKLKSAKVSDSVVKEMILNPKQGVTTPINTKATIPVGTTNVQPDPSISSVSQSSNNSQKKSNNDIIVTTVYEEVKNLKRIGDISASASKVFGKQEKLKNECCPHGI
;
A
#
# COMPACT_ATOMS: atom_id res chain seq x y z
N MET A 1 11.83 52.80 -59.78
CA MET A 1 11.56 52.38 -58.39
C MET A 1 12.35 51.11 -58.14
N LYS A 2 13.55 51.20 -57.55
CA LYS A 2 14.45 50.04 -57.31
C LYS A 2 14.09 49.44 -55.95
N LEU A 3 13.28 48.38 -55.95
CA LEU A 3 12.95 47.65 -54.73
C LEU A 3 14.21 46.90 -54.27
N ASN A 4 14.74 47.29 -53.11
CA ASN A 4 16.02 46.82 -52.60
C ASN A 4 15.97 45.31 -52.27
N LEU A 5 16.50 44.50 -53.20
CA LEU A 5 16.65 43.05 -53.14
C LEU A 5 17.31 42.53 -51.85
N LYS A 6 18.05 43.39 -51.15
CA LYS A 6 18.72 43.07 -49.87
C LYS A 6 17.75 42.81 -48.71
N TYR A 7 16.55 43.42 -48.71
CA TYR A 7 15.57 43.22 -47.64
C TYR A 7 14.63 42.03 -47.88
N ALA A 8 14.56 41.52 -49.12
CA ALA A 8 13.81 40.30 -49.43
C ALA A 8 14.49 39.03 -48.90
N ILE A 9 15.82 39.07 -48.72
CA ILE A 9 16.62 37.93 -48.22
C ILE A 9 16.64 37.88 -46.69
N LEU A 10 16.43 39.01 -46.00
CA LEU A 10 16.42 39.07 -44.53
C LEU A 10 15.08 38.66 -43.90
N PHE A 11 14.01 38.52 -44.69
CA PHE A 11 12.68 38.10 -44.20
C PHE A 11 12.40 36.59 -44.42
N LEU A 12 13.35 35.84 -44.98
CA LEU A 12 13.16 34.45 -45.42
C LEU A 12 13.93 33.42 -44.56
N ILE A 13 14.28 33.79 -43.32
CA ILE A 13 14.93 32.89 -42.34
C ILE A 13 14.11 32.78 -41.06
N SER A 14 12.78 32.82 -41.16
CA SER A 14 11.92 32.19 -40.16
C SER A 14 11.98 30.69 -40.38
N PHE A 15 13.12 30.12 -40.00
CA PHE A 15 13.31 28.70 -39.73
C PHE A 15 12.23 28.32 -38.71
N ASN A 16 11.11 27.83 -39.20
CA ASN A 16 10.21 27.04 -38.39
C ASN A 16 10.99 25.77 -38.09
N SER A 17 11.73 25.78 -36.99
CA SER A 17 12.14 24.56 -36.32
C SER A 17 10.83 23.92 -35.87
N THR A 18 10.19 23.16 -36.75
CA THR A 18 9.19 22.19 -36.35
C THR A 18 9.96 21.12 -35.61
N THR A 19 10.26 21.40 -34.35
CA THR A 19 10.59 20.40 -33.36
C THR A 19 9.42 19.42 -33.39
N TYR A 20 9.59 18.30 -34.09
CA TYR A 20 8.79 17.12 -33.84
C TYR A 20 9.13 16.70 -32.41
N ALA A 21 8.46 17.33 -31.44
CA ALA A 21 8.34 16.77 -30.12
C ALA A 21 7.77 15.38 -30.37
N GLN A 22 8.59 14.35 -30.14
CA GLN A 22 8.07 13.00 -30.12
C GLN A 22 7.13 12.95 -28.93
N ASP A 23 5.84 13.09 -29.20
CA ASP A 23 4.80 13.00 -28.18
C ASP A 23 5.00 11.71 -27.41
N ALA A 24 5.03 11.84 -26.09
CA ALA A 24 5.28 10.71 -25.22
C ALA A 24 4.14 9.70 -25.38
N LEU A 25 4.49 8.41 -25.44
CA LEU A 25 3.54 7.33 -25.65
C LEU A 25 2.54 7.29 -24.49
N SER A 26 1.26 7.43 -24.81
CA SER A 26 0.13 7.57 -23.88
C SER A 26 -0.81 6.37 -23.95
N ASN A 27 -1.70 6.24 -22.96
CA ASN A 27 -2.70 5.16 -22.92
C ASN A 27 -3.59 5.14 -24.16
N LYS A 28 -4.02 6.32 -24.63
CA LYS A 28 -4.89 6.47 -25.79
C LYS A 28 -4.22 5.93 -27.05
N GLU A 29 -2.92 6.17 -27.22
CA GLU A 29 -2.18 5.64 -28.36
C GLU A 29 -2.03 4.12 -28.30
N ILE A 30 -1.77 3.55 -27.13
CA ILE A 30 -1.73 2.08 -26.95
C ILE A 30 -3.09 1.46 -27.30
N ILE A 31 -4.18 2.06 -26.83
CA ILE A 31 -5.54 1.61 -27.16
C ILE A 31 -5.79 1.69 -28.67
N ASN A 32 -5.37 2.78 -29.33
CA ASN A 32 -5.52 2.94 -30.77
C ASN A 32 -4.70 1.91 -31.56
N LEU A 33 -3.46 1.62 -31.12
CA LEU A 33 -2.62 0.59 -31.76
C LEU A 33 -3.27 -0.80 -31.62
N GLN A 34 -3.78 -1.11 -30.43
CA GLN A 34 -4.48 -2.37 -30.17
C GLN A 34 -5.77 -2.47 -31.00
N ALA A 35 -6.58 -1.40 -31.06
CA ALA A 35 -7.80 -1.32 -31.86
C ALA A 35 -7.52 -1.46 -33.37
N SER A 36 -6.36 -0.96 -33.81
CA SER A 36 -5.86 -1.09 -35.19
C SER A 36 -5.28 -2.48 -35.49
N LYS A 37 -5.34 -3.42 -34.54
CA LYS A 37 -4.80 -4.80 -34.66
C LYS A 37 -3.30 -4.85 -34.94
N ILE A 38 -2.55 -3.83 -34.51
CA ILE A 38 -1.09 -3.90 -34.52
C ILE A 38 -0.66 -5.05 -33.60
N SER A 39 0.37 -5.79 -34.00
CA SER A 39 0.83 -6.93 -33.23
C SER A 39 1.38 -6.50 -31.86
N GLN A 40 1.17 -7.36 -30.85
CA GLN A 40 1.65 -7.06 -29.50
C GLN A 40 3.15 -6.82 -29.46
N ASP A 41 3.95 -7.55 -30.24
CA ASP A 41 5.41 -7.40 -30.23
C ASP A 41 5.86 -6.04 -30.77
N ILE A 42 5.15 -5.46 -31.75
CA ILE A 42 5.40 -4.09 -32.22
C ILE A 42 5.03 -3.08 -31.14
N ILE A 43 3.90 -3.27 -30.45
CA ILE A 43 3.47 -2.40 -29.35
C ILE A 43 4.52 -2.44 -28.22
N LEU A 44 4.99 -3.63 -27.85
CA LEU A 44 6.04 -3.81 -26.84
C LEU A 44 7.36 -3.16 -27.26
N ALA A 45 7.78 -3.34 -28.52
CA ALA A 45 8.97 -2.68 -29.05
C ALA A 45 8.83 -1.14 -28.96
N LYS A 46 7.66 -0.60 -29.30
CA LYS A 46 7.40 0.83 -29.21
C LYS A 46 7.49 1.34 -27.76
N ILE A 47 6.86 0.65 -26.81
CA ILE A 47 6.95 0.95 -25.37
C ILE A 47 8.41 1.03 -24.91
N ASN A 48 9.24 0.08 -25.33
CA ASN A 48 10.64 0.03 -24.92
C ASN A 48 11.54 1.07 -25.61
N SER A 49 11.14 1.57 -26.78
CA SER A 49 11.94 2.48 -27.61
C SER A 49 11.56 3.96 -27.50
N THR A 50 10.42 4.27 -26.88
CA THR A 50 9.85 5.63 -26.85
C THR A 50 9.70 6.12 -25.42
N LYS A 51 9.78 7.44 -25.23
CA LYS A 51 9.44 8.07 -23.95
C LYS A 51 7.97 7.78 -23.63
N CYS A 52 7.71 7.23 -22.45
CA CYS A 52 6.37 6.84 -22.02
C CYS A 52 5.81 7.84 -21.01
N GLN A 53 4.51 8.11 -21.10
CA GLN A 53 3.77 8.92 -20.13
C GLN A 53 2.40 8.27 -19.92
N PHE A 54 2.44 7.10 -19.28
CA PHE A 54 1.26 6.29 -19.05
C PHE A 54 0.52 6.73 -17.81
N ASP A 55 -0.82 6.76 -17.93
CA ASP A 55 -1.70 6.84 -16.78
C ASP A 55 -1.95 5.42 -16.26
N LEU A 56 -1.21 5.03 -15.22
CA LEU A 56 -1.39 3.74 -14.56
C LEU A 56 -2.25 3.86 -13.30
N THR A 57 -3.08 4.89 -13.18
CA THR A 57 -4.05 5.04 -12.09
C THR A 57 -5.14 3.98 -12.17
N ALA A 58 -6.00 3.89 -11.14
CA ALA A 58 -7.15 2.98 -11.19
C ALA A 58 -8.00 3.22 -12.44
N GLN A 59 -8.26 4.49 -12.76
CA GLN A 59 -9.04 4.87 -13.95
C GLN A 59 -8.30 4.53 -15.25
N GLY A 60 -7.01 4.86 -15.34
CA GLY A 60 -6.20 4.56 -16.52
C GLY A 60 -6.15 3.07 -16.85
N LEU A 61 -6.05 2.20 -15.83
CA LEU A 61 -6.10 0.73 -16.03
C LEU A 61 -7.46 0.23 -16.51
N ILE A 62 -8.55 0.82 -16.03
CA ILE A 62 -9.91 0.50 -16.48
C ILE A 62 -10.07 0.84 -17.96
N GLU A 63 -9.56 2.00 -18.38
CA GLU A 63 -9.60 2.44 -19.77
C GLU A 63 -8.78 1.54 -20.69
N LEU A 64 -7.57 1.14 -20.26
CA LEU A 64 -6.74 0.19 -20.99
C LEU A 64 -7.46 -1.15 -21.15
N ARG A 65 -8.13 -1.63 -20.10
CA ARG A 65 -8.91 -2.87 -20.16
C ARG A 65 -10.12 -2.74 -21.08
N ALA A 66 -10.85 -1.62 -21.03
CA ALA A 66 -11.96 -1.34 -21.93
C ALA A 66 -11.50 -1.30 -23.40
N GLY A 67 -10.29 -0.77 -23.65
CA GLY A 67 -9.60 -0.81 -24.95
C GLY A 67 -9.07 -2.20 -25.35
N LYS A 68 -9.35 -3.25 -24.57
CA LYS A 68 -8.88 -4.63 -24.78
C LYS A 68 -7.37 -4.74 -24.87
N VAL A 69 -6.65 -3.86 -24.18
CA VAL A 69 -5.19 -3.95 -24.06
C VAL A 69 -4.85 -5.19 -23.23
N SER A 70 -3.96 -6.02 -23.74
CA SER A 70 -3.60 -7.28 -23.09
C SER A 70 -2.76 -7.05 -21.82
N ASP A 71 -2.90 -7.95 -20.85
CA ASP A 71 -2.10 -7.95 -19.62
C ASP A 71 -0.59 -7.93 -19.90
N ARG A 72 -0.13 -8.60 -20.98
CA ARG A 72 1.28 -8.59 -21.39
C ARG A 72 1.77 -7.18 -21.71
N VAL A 73 0.96 -6.40 -22.42
CA VAL A 73 1.26 -5.00 -22.76
C VAL A 73 1.23 -4.14 -21.50
N VAL A 74 0.19 -4.26 -20.66
CA VAL A 74 0.10 -3.50 -19.40
C VAL A 74 1.28 -3.80 -18.46
N LYS A 75 1.74 -5.05 -18.36
CA LYS A 75 2.96 -5.40 -17.62
C LYS A 75 4.20 -4.68 -18.16
N SER A 76 4.34 -4.60 -19.49
CA SER A 76 5.43 -3.83 -20.10
C SER A 76 5.32 -2.34 -19.78
N MET A 77 4.10 -1.80 -19.70
CA MET A 77 3.87 -0.41 -19.31
C MET A 77 4.32 -0.15 -17.86
N PHE A 78 4.05 -1.07 -16.91
CA PHE A 78 4.55 -0.97 -15.53
C PHE A 78 6.08 -0.95 -15.45
N ILE A 79 6.76 -1.69 -16.33
CA ILE A 79 8.23 -1.74 -16.36
C ILE A 79 8.79 -0.43 -16.95
N ALA A 80 8.20 0.04 -18.05
CA ALA A 80 8.67 1.24 -18.76
C ALA A 80 8.36 2.54 -17.99
N SER A 81 7.25 2.58 -17.26
CA SER A 81 6.82 3.73 -16.47
C SER A 81 6.22 3.24 -15.15
N PRO A 82 7.04 3.05 -14.10
CA PRO A 82 6.55 2.60 -12.81
C PRO A 82 5.49 3.56 -12.23
N PRO A 83 4.40 3.03 -11.68
CA PRO A 83 3.30 3.82 -11.15
C PRO A 83 3.73 4.50 -9.86
N THR A 84 3.50 5.81 -9.78
CA THR A 84 3.90 6.65 -8.63
C THR A 84 2.74 6.98 -7.69
N GLU A 85 1.52 6.62 -8.07
CA GLU A 85 0.32 6.80 -7.26
C GLU A 85 0.34 5.90 -6.02
N ILE A 86 -0.23 6.40 -4.92
CA ILE A 86 -0.44 5.63 -3.69
C ILE A 86 -1.78 4.91 -3.79
N ILE A 87 -1.76 3.58 -3.77
CA ILE A 87 -3.00 2.79 -3.82
C ILE A 87 -3.68 2.65 -2.44
N THR A 88 -5.00 2.77 -2.42
CA THR A 88 -5.91 2.69 -1.25
C THR A 88 -6.90 1.52 -1.36
N ASN A 89 -7.61 1.17 -0.27
CA ASN A 89 -8.63 0.10 -0.28
C ASN A 89 -9.71 0.36 -1.34
N GLU A 90 -10.10 1.62 -1.51
CA GLU A 90 -11.13 2.10 -2.43
C GLU A 90 -10.73 1.85 -3.87
N GLU A 91 -9.45 2.07 -4.20
CA GLU A 91 -8.91 1.81 -5.53
C GLU A 91 -8.77 0.33 -5.80
N VAL A 92 -8.36 -0.47 -4.80
CA VAL A 92 -8.38 -1.93 -4.91
C VAL A 92 -9.80 -2.43 -5.18
N ILE A 93 -10.80 -1.89 -4.48
CA ILE A 93 -12.21 -2.23 -4.69
C ILE A 93 -12.67 -1.83 -6.09
N LYS A 94 -12.36 -0.60 -6.53
CA LYS A 94 -12.69 -0.12 -7.89
C LYS A 94 -12.07 -1.03 -8.95
N LEU A 95 -10.79 -1.35 -8.81
CA LEU A 95 -10.06 -2.20 -9.75
C LEU A 95 -10.58 -3.64 -9.75
N SER A 96 -10.93 -4.20 -8.59
CA SER A 96 -11.48 -5.54 -8.51
C SER A 96 -12.90 -5.65 -9.08
N ASN A 97 -13.68 -4.56 -9.04
CA ASN A 97 -15.02 -4.50 -9.61
C ASN A 97 -15.00 -4.14 -11.11
N SER A 98 -13.92 -3.51 -11.57
CA SER A 98 -13.65 -3.38 -12.98
C SER A 98 -13.08 -4.69 -13.52
N ASP A 99 -13.31 -5.00 -14.80
CA ASP A 99 -12.83 -6.23 -15.45
C ASP A 99 -11.28 -6.31 -15.59
N VAL A 100 -10.54 -5.51 -14.82
CA VAL A 100 -9.08 -5.57 -14.72
C VAL A 100 -8.69 -6.91 -14.08
N SER A 101 -7.71 -7.58 -14.68
CA SER A 101 -7.33 -8.90 -14.20
C SER A 101 -6.70 -8.85 -12.80
N THR A 102 -6.96 -9.88 -12.00
CA THR A 102 -6.38 -10.00 -10.65
C THR A 102 -4.85 -10.03 -10.69
N THR A 103 -4.26 -10.53 -11.77
CA THR A 103 -2.82 -10.51 -12.00
C THR A 103 -2.28 -9.08 -12.11
N ILE A 104 -2.95 -8.22 -12.87
CA ILE A 104 -2.56 -6.81 -13.03
C ILE A 104 -2.77 -6.03 -11.72
N LEU A 105 -3.86 -6.31 -11.00
CA LEU A 105 -4.12 -5.69 -9.69
C LEU A 105 -3.04 -6.06 -8.66
N LYS A 106 -2.66 -7.34 -8.57
CA LYS A 106 -1.54 -7.79 -7.71
C LYS A 106 -0.22 -7.14 -8.11
N GLU A 107 0.07 -7.08 -9.40
CA GLU A 107 1.27 -6.41 -9.90
C GLU A 107 1.28 -4.94 -9.48
N LYS A 108 0.14 -4.23 -9.62
CA LYS A 108 0.04 -2.85 -9.16
C LYS A 108 0.33 -2.76 -7.66
N ILE A 109 -0.35 -3.54 -6.82
CA ILE A 109 -0.12 -3.59 -5.36
C ILE A 109 1.37 -3.79 -5.01
N ASN A 110 2.05 -4.66 -5.77
CA ASN A 110 3.46 -5.01 -5.53
C ASN A 110 4.45 -3.95 -6.04
N LYS A 111 4.04 -3.10 -6.99
CA LYS A 111 4.92 -2.10 -7.62
C LYS A 111 4.65 -0.68 -7.13
N THR A 112 3.48 -0.39 -6.59
CA THR A 112 3.12 0.94 -6.07
C THR A 112 3.34 1.05 -4.57
N ALA A 113 3.64 2.27 -4.13
CA ALA A 113 3.41 2.65 -2.74
C ALA A 113 1.91 2.49 -2.40
N HIS A 114 1.62 2.16 -1.15
CA HIS A 114 0.24 1.87 -0.74
C HIS A 114 -0.04 2.36 0.68
N LYS A 115 -1.27 2.84 0.86
CA LYS A 115 -1.84 3.28 2.14
C LYS A 115 -3.14 2.55 2.46
N PHE A 116 -3.29 1.32 1.97
CA PHE A 116 -4.44 0.50 2.33
C PHE A 116 -4.29 -0.07 3.75
N ASP A 117 -5.43 -0.24 4.42
CA ASP A 117 -5.54 -0.83 5.75
C ASP A 117 -5.97 -2.30 5.65
N VAL A 118 -5.41 -3.14 6.52
CA VAL A 118 -5.71 -4.58 6.65
C VAL A 118 -6.32 -4.92 8.01
N ASP A 119 -6.83 -3.92 8.72
CA ASP A 119 -7.64 -4.08 9.92
C ASP A 119 -8.92 -4.90 9.66
N PRO A 120 -9.50 -5.54 10.68
CA PRO A 120 -10.67 -6.40 10.51
C PRO A 120 -11.84 -5.73 9.78
N ASN A 121 -12.11 -4.45 10.06
CA ASN A 121 -13.18 -3.70 9.42
C ASN A 121 -12.92 -3.50 7.92
N ASP A 122 -11.69 -3.19 7.53
CA ASP A 122 -11.31 -2.98 6.14
C ASP A 122 -11.20 -4.30 5.37
N LEU A 123 -10.77 -5.38 6.01
CA LEU A 123 -10.85 -6.72 5.42
C LEU A 123 -12.30 -7.15 5.14
N ILE A 124 -13.23 -6.86 6.05
CA ILE A 124 -14.67 -7.10 5.84
C ILE A 124 -15.18 -6.25 4.66
N LYS A 125 -14.76 -4.98 4.57
CA LYS A 125 -15.11 -4.10 3.45
C LYS A 125 -14.61 -4.64 2.10
N LEU A 126 -13.35 -5.07 2.04
CA LEU A 126 -12.78 -5.69 0.83
C LEU A 126 -13.54 -6.96 0.43
N LYS A 127 -13.85 -7.82 1.40
CA LYS A 127 -14.55 -9.09 1.14
C LYS A 127 -16.01 -8.89 0.73
N SER A 128 -16.71 -7.96 1.37
CA SER A 128 -18.09 -7.59 1.00
C SER A 128 -18.16 -6.95 -0.39
N ALA A 129 -17.12 -6.22 -0.79
CA ALA A 129 -16.97 -5.67 -2.13
C ALA A 129 -16.53 -6.70 -3.19
N LYS A 130 -16.51 -7.99 -2.86
CA LYS A 130 -16.12 -9.12 -3.75
C LYS A 130 -14.68 -9.05 -4.26
N VAL A 131 -13.79 -8.39 -3.52
CA VAL A 131 -12.36 -8.46 -3.81
C VAL A 131 -11.89 -9.90 -3.62
N SER A 132 -11.21 -10.47 -4.62
CA SER A 132 -10.79 -11.86 -4.56
C SER A 132 -9.85 -12.14 -3.38
N ASP A 133 -10.03 -13.29 -2.71
CA ASP A 133 -9.21 -13.68 -1.55
C ASP A 133 -7.71 -13.68 -1.88
N SER A 134 -7.35 -13.96 -3.14
CA SER A 134 -5.96 -13.94 -3.57
C SER A 134 -5.37 -12.53 -3.63
N VAL A 135 -6.17 -11.50 -3.92
CA VAL A 135 -5.74 -10.09 -3.88
C VAL A 135 -5.66 -9.62 -2.43
N VAL A 136 -6.65 -9.97 -1.60
CA VAL A 136 -6.63 -9.65 -0.15
C VAL A 136 -5.40 -10.27 0.52
N LYS A 137 -5.06 -11.51 0.18
CA LYS A 137 -3.83 -12.15 0.64
C LYS A 137 -2.58 -11.37 0.23
N GLU A 138 -2.52 -10.88 -1.01
CA GLU A 138 -1.39 -10.06 -1.48
C GLU A 138 -1.27 -8.75 -0.68
N MET A 139 -2.40 -8.11 -0.33
CA MET A 139 -2.41 -6.91 0.53
C MET A 139 -1.87 -7.21 1.93
N ILE A 140 -2.21 -8.36 2.51
CA ILE A 140 -1.71 -8.79 3.84
C ILE A 140 -0.22 -9.14 3.79
N LEU A 141 0.28 -9.69 2.67
CA LEU A 141 1.69 -10.04 2.48
C LEU A 141 2.58 -8.83 2.21
N ASN A 142 2.01 -7.73 1.71
CA ASN A 142 2.69 -6.46 1.50
C ASN A 142 2.10 -5.35 2.38
N PRO A 143 2.21 -5.43 3.73
CA PRO A 143 1.73 -4.39 4.60
C PRO A 143 2.85 -3.38 4.88
N LYS A 144 3.08 -2.37 4.02
CA LYS A 144 3.67 -1.05 4.38
C LYS A 144 3.97 -0.14 3.17
N GLN A 145 3.37 1.06 3.16
CA GLN A 145 4.02 2.29 3.64
C GLN A 145 3.00 3.41 3.96
N GLY A 146 2.68 3.54 5.24
CA GLY A 146 1.95 4.66 5.81
C GLY A 146 1.51 4.29 7.22
N VAL A 147 2.24 4.73 8.23
CA VAL A 147 1.81 4.62 9.62
C VAL A 147 0.50 5.38 9.77
N THR A 148 -0.60 4.67 9.99
CA THR A 148 -1.74 5.21 10.73
C THR A 148 -2.02 4.27 11.88
N THR A 149 -1.28 4.48 12.97
CA THR A 149 -1.83 4.27 14.30
C THR A 149 -3.18 4.98 14.36
N PRO A 150 -4.26 4.37 14.90
CA PRO A 150 -5.51 5.08 15.11
C PRO A 150 -5.28 6.21 16.12
N ILE A 151 -5.07 7.44 15.63
CA ILE A 151 -5.23 8.63 16.46
C ILE A 151 -6.74 8.79 16.64
N ASN A 152 -7.22 8.35 17.80
CA ASN A 152 -8.49 8.80 18.34
C ASN A 152 -8.38 10.31 18.61
N THR A 153 -8.60 11.14 17.59
CA THR A 153 -8.77 12.58 17.77
C THR A 153 -10.20 12.83 18.21
N LYS A 154 -10.43 12.72 19.52
CA LYS A 154 -11.45 13.51 20.20
C LYS A 154 -10.73 14.54 21.08
N ALA A 155 -10.95 15.82 20.76
CA ALA A 155 -10.35 17.04 21.33
C ALA A 155 -8.89 17.28 20.86
N THR A 156 -8.48 18.49 20.44
CA THR A 156 -8.69 19.77 21.11
C THR A 156 -8.53 20.96 20.14
N ILE A 157 -9.35 21.98 20.38
CA ILE A 157 -9.41 23.29 19.71
C ILE A 157 -8.19 24.18 20.14
N PRO A 158 -8.00 25.41 19.63
CA PRO A 158 -6.71 25.99 19.25
C PRO A 158 -5.89 26.54 20.44
N VAL A 159 -4.56 26.56 20.30
CA VAL A 159 -3.66 27.29 21.22
C VAL A 159 -3.82 28.80 20.98
N GLY A 160 -4.12 29.53 22.04
CA GLY A 160 -4.54 30.93 22.02
C GLY A 160 -3.45 31.98 22.21
N THR A 161 -3.89 33.24 22.11
CA THR A 161 -3.17 34.43 22.56
C THR A 161 -3.99 35.10 23.68
N THR A 162 -3.29 35.40 24.76
CA THR A 162 -3.65 36.10 26.00
C THR A 162 -4.53 37.36 25.88
N ASN A 163 -5.52 37.54 26.76
CA ASN A 163 -5.46 38.48 27.90
C ASN A 163 -6.79 38.71 28.67
N VAL A 164 -6.63 38.93 29.99
CA VAL A 164 -7.50 39.57 31.02
C VAL A 164 -8.43 38.70 31.90
N GLN A 165 -8.15 38.81 33.20
CA GLN A 165 -8.58 38.24 34.50
C GLN A 165 -9.81 38.99 35.12
N PRO A 166 -10.39 38.75 36.35
CA PRO A 166 -10.53 37.61 37.29
C PRO A 166 -12.00 37.30 37.77
N ASP A 167 -12.14 36.25 38.60
CA ASP A 167 -13.02 36.16 39.81
C ASP A 167 -14.36 35.36 39.73
N PRO A 168 -14.94 34.88 40.86
CA PRO A 168 -14.69 33.53 41.41
C PRO A 168 -15.98 32.77 41.79
N SER A 169 -15.97 31.44 41.90
CA SER A 169 -16.77 30.65 42.87
C SER A 169 -16.42 29.16 42.79
N ILE A 170 -15.99 28.63 43.93
CA ILE A 170 -15.34 27.33 44.16
C ILE A 170 -16.38 26.30 44.67
N SER A 171 -16.06 25.01 44.47
CA SER A 171 -16.39 23.79 45.28
C SER A 171 -17.27 22.79 44.51
N SER A 172 -17.00 21.49 44.39
CA SER A 172 -16.26 20.52 45.22
C SER A 172 -16.00 19.24 44.36
N VAL A 173 -14.77 18.72 44.26
CA VAL A 173 -14.13 17.64 45.05
C VAL A 173 -14.58 16.18 44.70
N SER A 174 -13.59 15.42 44.21
CA SER A 174 -13.27 13.99 44.44
C SER A 174 -13.86 12.82 43.64
N GLN A 175 -12.92 12.18 42.90
CA GLN A 175 -12.44 10.79 43.03
C GLN A 175 -13.32 9.60 42.58
N SER A 176 -12.82 8.96 41.51
CA SER A 176 -12.41 7.54 41.42
C SER A 176 -13.25 6.47 42.13
N SER A 177 -13.70 5.46 41.35
CA SER A 177 -13.37 4.05 41.60
C SER A 177 -13.85 3.11 40.48
N ASN A 178 -12.87 2.38 39.93
CA ASN A 178 -12.81 0.93 39.69
C ASN A 178 -13.92 0.22 38.90
N ASN A 179 -13.53 -0.49 37.83
CA ASN A 179 -13.88 -1.92 37.77
C ASN A 179 -12.91 -2.76 36.93
N SER A 180 -12.53 -3.89 37.52
CA SER A 180 -11.49 -4.83 37.08
C SER A 180 -11.95 -5.74 35.94
N GLN A 181 -11.04 -5.96 35.00
CA GLN A 181 -11.12 -6.96 33.93
C GLN A 181 -11.05 -8.39 34.48
N LYS A 182 -11.90 -9.27 33.94
CA LYS A 182 -11.64 -10.72 33.87
C LYS A 182 -11.22 -11.04 32.44
N LYS A 183 -9.91 -11.03 32.18
CA LYS A 183 -9.31 -11.32 30.86
C LYS A 183 -8.97 -12.81 30.76
N SER A 184 -9.35 -13.42 29.63
CA SER A 184 -9.12 -14.83 29.32
C SER A 184 -7.62 -15.11 29.16
N ASN A 185 -7.17 -16.28 29.61
CA ASN A 185 -5.75 -16.62 29.85
C ASN A 185 -4.87 -16.78 28.59
N ASN A 186 -5.37 -16.50 27.37
CA ASN A 186 -4.71 -16.87 26.11
C ASN A 186 -4.52 -15.72 25.10
N ASP A 187 -4.68 -14.46 25.51
CA ASP A 187 -4.53 -13.34 24.58
C ASP A 187 -3.06 -12.94 24.41
N ILE A 188 -2.56 -12.92 23.17
CA ILE A 188 -1.23 -12.40 22.84
C ILE A 188 -1.28 -10.87 22.88
N ILE A 189 -0.47 -10.24 23.73
CA ILE A 189 -0.38 -8.78 23.87
C ILE A 189 0.94 -8.31 23.26
N VAL A 190 0.88 -7.40 22.29
CA VAL A 190 2.05 -6.69 21.75
C VAL A 190 2.02 -5.26 22.27
N THR A 191 2.85 -4.97 23.27
CA THR A 191 3.00 -3.63 23.87
C THR A 191 4.48 -3.27 23.94
N THR A 192 4.80 -2.01 23.70
CA THR A 192 6.16 -1.46 23.90
C THR A 192 6.39 -0.99 25.33
N VAL A 193 5.35 -1.02 26.18
CA VAL A 193 5.38 -0.59 27.57
C VAL A 193 5.82 -1.76 28.46
N TYR A 194 7.05 -1.69 28.95
CA TYR A 194 7.66 -2.74 29.77
C TYR A 194 6.92 -3.01 31.10
N GLU A 195 6.40 -1.96 31.73
CA GLU A 195 5.77 -2.05 33.06
C GLU A 195 4.51 -2.93 33.07
N GLU A 196 3.82 -3.06 31.94
CA GLU A 196 2.59 -3.86 31.80
C GLU A 196 2.88 -5.36 31.68
N VAL A 197 4.08 -5.73 31.22
CA VAL A 197 4.44 -7.12 30.89
C VAL A 197 5.47 -7.73 31.84
N LYS A 198 6.06 -6.95 32.76
CA LYS A 198 7.12 -7.42 33.68
C LYS A 198 6.72 -8.59 34.58
N ASN A 199 5.42 -8.77 34.84
CA ASN A 199 4.87 -9.84 35.66
C ASN A 199 4.13 -10.92 34.85
N LEU A 200 4.18 -10.84 33.51
CA LEU A 200 3.53 -11.79 32.61
C LEU A 200 4.54 -12.80 32.08
N LYS A 201 4.10 -14.06 31.94
CA LYS A 201 4.94 -15.15 31.44
C LYS A 201 4.96 -15.12 29.91
N ARG A 202 6.14 -15.20 29.29
CA ARG A 202 6.22 -15.21 27.82
C ARG A 202 5.74 -16.55 27.29
N ILE A 203 5.21 -16.52 26.07
CA ILE A 203 4.83 -17.73 25.33
C ILE A 203 6.12 -18.54 25.11
N GLY A 204 6.18 -19.74 25.68
CA GLY A 204 7.36 -20.61 25.62
C GLY A 204 8.19 -20.67 26.91
N ASP A 205 7.98 -19.75 27.86
CA ASP A 205 8.61 -19.87 29.18
C ASP A 205 7.96 -21.05 29.90
N ILE A 206 8.69 -22.15 30.02
CA ILE A 206 8.30 -23.31 30.82
C ILE A 206 8.59 -22.95 32.29
N SER A 207 7.68 -23.27 33.22
CA SER A 207 7.95 -22.93 34.63
C SER A 207 9.19 -23.68 35.09
N ALA A 208 10.01 -23.07 35.96
CA ALA A 208 11.20 -23.74 36.49
C ALA A 208 10.86 -25.11 37.12
N SER A 209 9.65 -25.26 37.67
CA SER A 209 9.09 -26.52 38.16
C SER A 209 8.89 -27.55 37.04
N ALA A 210 8.37 -27.14 35.88
CA ALA A 210 8.22 -28.00 34.71
C ALA A 210 9.57 -28.38 34.10
N SER A 211 10.52 -27.43 33.98
CA SER A 211 11.89 -27.72 33.52
C SER A 211 12.61 -28.71 34.44
N LYS A 212 12.37 -28.65 35.76
CA LYS A 212 12.93 -29.59 36.74
C LYS A 212 12.31 -30.99 36.67
N VAL A 213 11.04 -31.09 36.26
CA VAL A 213 10.38 -32.39 36.00
C VAL A 213 10.93 -33.03 34.73
N PHE A 214 11.10 -32.29 33.64
CA PHE A 214 11.71 -32.83 32.41
C PHE A 214 13.18 -33.22 32.60
N GLY A 215 13.97 -32.44 33.34
CA GLY A 215 15.36 -32.82 33.67
C GLY A 215 15.48 -34.05 34.58
N LYS A 216 14.49 -34.33 35.43
CA LYS A 216 14.45 -35.57 36.22
C LYS A 216 14.07 -36.80 35.40
N GLN A 217 13.24 -36.65 34.36
CA GLN A 217 12.90 -37.74 33.43
C GLN A 217 14.13 -38.21 32.63
N GLU A 218 15.06 -37.29 32.31
CA GLU A 218 16.31 -37.62 31.62
C GLU A 218 17.26 -38.43 32.51
N LYS A 219 17.31 -38.15 33.82
CA LYS A 219 18.07 -38.96 34.79
C LYS A 219 17.49 -40.35 35.04
N LEU A 220 16.16 -40.50 34.99
CA LEU A 220 15.49 -41.79 35.22
C LEU A 220 15.61 -42.76 34.04
N LYS A 221 15.82 -42.28 32.81
CA LYS A 221 16.10 -43.14 31.64
C LYS A 221 17.48 -43.80 31.73
N ASN A 222 18.45 -43.15 32.36
CA ASN A 222 19.83 -43.61 32.40
C ASN A 222 20.11 -44.57 33.58
N GLU A 223 19.17 -44.69 34.52
CA GLU A 223 19.27 -45.57 35.69
C GLU A 223 18.44 -46.85 35.56
N CYS A 224 17.59 -46.99 34.53
CA CYS A 224 16.70 -48.15 34.37
C CYS A 224 17.34 -49.38 33.68
N CYS A 225 18.63 -49.32 33.34
CA CYS A 225 19.37 -50.49 32.85
C CYS A 225 20.76 -50.58 33.48
N PRO A 226 20.92 -51.09 34.71
CA PRO A 226 22.18 -51.69 35.09
C PRO A 226 22.24 -53.12 34.51
N HIS A 227 23.36 -53.40 33.83
CA HIS A 227 23.90 -54.71 33.47
C HIS A 227 23.46 -55.31 32.13
N GLY A 228 24.20 -54.93 31.09
CA GLY A 228 24.80 -55.96 30.26
C GLY A 228 26.10 -56.43 30.91
N ILE A 229 26.06 -57.63 31.52
CA ILE A 229 27.09 -58.69 31.45
C ILE A 229 26.32 -60.01 31.51
#